data_AF-A0A1X1IJY9-F1
#
_entry.id   AF-A0A1X1IJY9-F1
#
_cell.length_a   1.000
_cell.length_b   1.000
_cell.length_c   1.000
_cell.angle_alpha   90.00
_cell.angle_beta   90.00
_cell.angle_gamma   90.00
#
_symmetry.space_group_name_H-M   'P 1'
#
loop_
_entity.id
_entity.type
_entity.pdbx_description
1 polymer ?
#
loop_
_entity_poly.entity_id
_entity_poly.type
_entity_poly.pdbx_seq_one_letter_code
_entity_poly.pdbx_strand_id
1 'polypeptide(L)'
;MNNEKLEQIEQLLQTLIKLIQIKEQNIPLKIIQQRELLKQLNISPNTLKTWEQKGLKRLEPPIEGTRTVFYLLDDIINFLQS
;
A
#
# COMPACT_ATOMS: atom_id res chain seq x y z
N MET A 1 13.46 29.61 -32.00
CA MET A 1 13.18 28.26 -32.55
C MET A 1 13.82 27.10 -31.78
N ASN A 2 15.13 27.08 -31.46
CA ASN A 2 15.70 25.98 -30.64
C ASN A 2 15.48 26.18 -29.12
N ASN A 3 15.53 27.40 -28.61
CA ASN A 3 15.30 27.68 -27.19
C ASN A 3 13.86 27.48 -26.76
N GLU A 4 12.88 27.89 -27.58
CA GLU A 4 11.45 27.71 -27.28
C GLU A 4 11.10 26.22 -27.15
N LYS A 5 11.69 25.35 -27.99
CA LYS A 5 11.52 23.90 -27.86
C LYS A 5 12.14 23.36 -26.57
N LEU A 6 13.29 23.90 -26.16
CA LEU A 6 13.97 23.50 -24.93
C LEU A 6 13.16 23.92 -23.69
N GLU A 7 12.65 25.14 -23.68
CA GLU A 7 11.74 25.66 -22.64
C GLU A 7 10.45 24.84 -22.55
N GLN A 8 9.90 24.45 -23.71
CA GLN A 8 8.70 23.62 -23.77
C GLN A 8 8.95 22.21 -23.22
N ILE A 9 10.12 21.62 -23.50
CA ILE A 9 10.54 20.33 -22.91
C ILE A 9 10.70 20.46 -21.40
N GLU A 10 11.36 21.51 -20.92
CA GLU A 10 11.55 21.74 -19.48
C GLU A 10 10.20 21.89 -18.77
N GLN A 11 9.27 22.65 -19.36
CA GLN A 11 7.93 22.83 -18.81
C GLN A 11 7.15 21.52 -18.76
N LEU A 12 7.23 20.69 -19.81
CA LEU A 12 6.63 19.35 -19.82
C LEU A 12 7.21 18.45 -18.74
N LEU A 13 8.53 18.47 -18.53
CA LEU A 13 9.19 17.69 -17.47
C LEU A 13 8.75 18.14 -16.08
N GLN A 14 8.67 19.45 -15.83
CA GLN A 14 8.17 20.00 -14.57
C GLN A 14 6.72 19.60 -14.31
N THR A 15 5.86 19.65 -15.34
CA THR A 15 4.48 19.16 -15.24
C THR A 15 4.45 17.66 -14.90
N LEU A 16 5.30 16.85 -15.53
CA LEU A 16 5.35 15.41 -15.31
C LEU A 16 5.77 15.06 -13.88
N ILE A 17 6.78 15.76 -13.34
CA ILE A 17 7.21 15.62 -11.94
C ILE A 17 6.06 15.93 -10.99
N LYS A 18 5.35 17.04 -11.22
CA LYS A 18 4.22 17.46 -10.38
C LYS A 18 3.09 16.43 -10.40
N LEU A 19 2.80 15.83 -11.55
CA LEU A 19 1.80 14.76 -11.67
C LEU A 19 2.21 13.49 -10.90
N ILE A 20 3.48 13.10 -10.95
CA ILE A 20 3.99 11.96 -10.18
C ILE A 20 3.85 12.21 -8.69
N GLN A 21 4.25 13.39 -8.19
CA GLN A 21 4.12 13.74 -6.78
C GLN A 21 2.66 13.71 -6.29
N ILE A 22 1.72 14.24 -7.09
CA ILE A 22 0.29 14.19 -6.76
C ILE A 22 -0.21 12.73 -6.69
N LYS A 23 0.25 11.88 -7.60
CA LYS A 23 -0.07 10.45 -7.61
C LYS A 23 0.50 9.72 -6.39
N GLU A 24 1.71 10.06 -5.98
CA GLU A 24 2.36 9.50 -4.78
C GLU A 24 1.67 9.95 -3.48
N GLN A 25 1.18 11.20 -3.42
CA GLN A 25 0.39 11.69 -2.28
C GLN A 25 -0.98 11.01 -2.16
N ASN A 26 -1.53 10.52 -3.27
CA ASN A 26 -2.81 9.81 -3.33
C ASN A 26 -2.63 8.31 -3.55
N ILE A 27 -1.56 7.69 -3.00
CA ILE A 27 -1.49 6.23 -3.00
C ILE A 27 -2.60 5.76 -2.08
N PRO A 28 -3.66 5.10 -2.59
CA PRO A 28 -4.69 4.53 -1.72
C PRO A 28 -4.00 3.55 -0.79
N LEU A 29 -4.35 3.60 0.50
CA LEU A 29 -3.86 2.63 1.47
C LEU A 29 -4.07 1.23 0.88
N LYS A 30 -2.96 0.52 0.65
CA LYS A 30 -2.95 -0.82 0.05
C LYS A 30 -3.39 -1.83 1.10
N ILE A 31 -4.67 -1.79 1.44
CA ILE A 31 -5.27 -2.64 2.47
C ILE A 31 -5.74 -3.95 1.82
N ILE A 32 -5.47 -5.07 2.48
CA ILE A 32 -5.93 -6.40 2.07
C ILE A 32 -6.76 -7.03 3.18
N GLN A 33 -7.84 -7.75 2.82
CA GLN A 33 -8.63 -8.52 3.77
C GLN A 33 -7.90 -9.81 4.15
N GLN A 34 -8.07 -10.26 5.40
CA GLN A 34 -7.48 -11.51 5.90
C GLN A 34 -7.70 -12.70 4.95
N ARG A 35 -8.94 -12.92 4.51
CA ARG A 35 -9.29 -14.04 3.62
C ARG A 35 -8.53 -14.02 2.30
N GLU A 36 -8.21 -12.84 1.79
CA GLU A 36 -7.50 -12.67 0.52
C GLU A 36 -6.00 -12.85 0.73
N LEU A 37 -5.48 -12.29 1.82
CA LEU A 37 -4.08 -12.48 2.22
C LEU A 37 -3.72 -13.97 2.39
N LEU A 38 -4.57 -14.73 3.09
CA LEU A 38 -4.38 -16.17 3.27
C LEU A 38 -4.31 -16.93 1.94
N LYS A 39 -5.15 -16.55 0.96
CA LYS A 39 -5.16 -17.13 -0.37
C LYS A 39 -3.90 -16.77 -1.17
N GLN A 40 -3.51 -15.49 -1.18
CA GLN A 40 -2.38 -15.02 -1.96
C GLN A 40 -1.04 -15.56 -1.46
N LEU A 41 -0.86 -15.62 -0.13
CA LEU A 41 0.36 -16.17 0.47
C LEU A 41 0.30 -17.70 0.65
N ASN A 42 -0.85 -18.32 0.39
CA ASN A 42 -1.11 -19.74 0.60
C ASN A 42 -0.71 -20.22 2.01
N ILE A 43 -1.13 -19.48 3.04
CA ILE A 43 -0.83 -19.78 4.45
C ILE A 43 -2.09 -20.13 5.23
N SER A 44 -1.91 -20.86 6.34
CA SER A 44 -3.01 -21.20 7.23
C SER A 44 -3.39 -20.01 8.14
N PRO A 45 -4.64 -19.97 8.64
CA PRO A 45 -5.03 -18.98 9.66
C PRO A 45 -4.16 -18.99 10.91
N ASN A 46 -3.65 -20.16 11.31
CA ASN A 46 -2.76 -20.30 12.48
C ASN A 46 -1.39 -19.64 12.24
N THR A 47 -0.89 -19.69 11.01
CA THR A 47 0.34 -19.00 10.60
C THR A 47 0.17 -17.50 10.78
N LEU A 48 -0.93 -16.94 10.25
CA LEU A 48 -1.21 -15.51 10.35
C LEU A 48 -1.44 -15.06 11.80
N LYS A 49 -2.13 -15.87 12.61
CA LYS A 49 -2.28 -15.63 14.05
C LYS A 49 -0.94 -15.57 14.78
N THR A 50 0.03 -16.40 14.37
CA THR A 50 1.39 -16.38 14.93
C THR A 50 2.11 -15.09 14.55
N TRP A 51 1.89 -14.55 13.34
CA TRP A 51 2.47 -13.27 12.91
C TRP A 51 1.91 -12.10 13.73
N GLU A 52 0.60 -12.08 13.98
CA GLU A 52 -0.04 -11.09 14.85
C GLU A 52 0.56 -11.08 16.26
N GLN A 53 0.76 -12.28 16.84
CA GLN A 53 1.40 -12.43 18.16
C GLN A 53 2.86 -11.95 18.16
N LYS A 54 3.54 -12.04 17.02
CA LYS A 54 4.91 -11.55 16.82
C LYS A 54 4.97 -10.05 16.49
N GLY A 55 3.84 -9.36 16.38
CA GLY A 55 3.78 -7.92 16.20
C GLY A 55 3.24 -7.43 14.86
N LEU A 56 2.72 -8.30 13.99
CA LEU A 56 2.02 -7.86 12.79
C LEU A 56 0.75 -7.08 13.18
N LYS A 57 0.63 -5.84 12.70
CA LYS A 57 -0.51 -4.96 13.02
C LYS A 57 -1.76 -5.40 12.26
N ARG A 58 -2.86 -5.53 12.99
CA ARG A 58 -4.20 -5.76 12.44
C ARG A 58 -4.99 -4.45 12.38
N LEU A 59 -5.80 -4.29 11.34
CA LEU A 59 -6.77 -3.21 11.21
C LEU A 59 -8.17 -3.78 11.35
N GLU A 60 -8.95 -3.19 12.25
CA GLU A 60 -10.35 -3.57 12.47
C GLU A 60 -11.25 -2.35 12.25
N PRO A 61 -12.41 -2.53 11.60
CA PRO A 61 -13.38 -1.47 11.45
C PRO A 61 -13.91 -1.02 12.82
N PRO A 62 -14.20 0.28 13.01
CA PRO A 62 -14.73 0.81 14.27
C PRO A 62 -16.20 0.44 14.52
N ILE A 63 -16.83 -0.31 13.62
CA ILE A 63 -18.24 -0.67 13.66
C ILE A 63 -18.42 -1.95 14.49
N GLU A 64 -19.06 -1.80 15.65
CA GLU A 64 -19.44 -2.93 16.50
C GLU A 64 -20.25 -3.97 15.73
N GLY A 65 -19.83 -5.23 15.84
CA GLY A 65 -20.48 -6.37 15.19
C GLY A 65 -19.79 -6.88 13.91
N THR A 66 -18.83 -6.14 13.35
CA THR A 66 -18.04 -6.62 12.21
C THR A 66 -16.72 -7.24 12.66
N ARG A 67 -16.51 -8.53 12.39
CA ARG A 67 -15.26 -9.27 12.69
C ARG A 67 -14.25 -9.24 11.53
N THR A 68 -14.41 -8.30 10.60
CA THR A 68 -13.59 -8.27 9.38
C THR A 68 -12.22 -7.70 9.69
N VAL A 69 -11.18 -8.50 9.49
CA VAL A 69 -9.79 -8.09 9.72
C VAL A 69 -9.13 -7.70 8.40
N PHE A 70 -8.38 -6.62 8.47
CA PHE A 70 -7.61 -6.06 7.37
C PHE A 70 -6.15 -5.88 7.77
N TYR A 71 -5.28 -5.76 6.77
CA TYR A 71 -3.85 -5.51 6.96
C TYR A 71 -3.36 -4.50 5.93
N LEU A 72 -2.36 -3.70 6.30
CA LEU A 72 -1.61 -2.91 5.33
C LEU A 72 -0.61 -3.81 4.62
N LEU A 73 -0.59 -3.78 3.29
CA LEU A 73 0.36 -4.55 2.50
C LEU A 73 1.81 -4.16 2.85
N ASP A 74 2.08 -2.89 3.10
CA ASP A 74 3.42 -2.43 3.49
C ASP A 74 3.87 -3.03 4.83
N ASP A 75 2.97 -3.12 5.81
CA ASP A 75 3.27 -3.76 7.11
C ASP A 75 3.54 -5.25 6.95
N ILE A 76 2.81 -5.95 6.07
CA ILE A 76 3.04 -7.37 5.77
C ILE A 76 4.42 -7.55 5.11
N ILE A 77 4.74 -6.74 4.10
CA ILE A 77 6.03 -6.83 3.40
C ILE A 77 7.18 -6.56 4.36
N ASN A 78 7.07 -5.49 5.17
CA ASN A 78 8.08 -5.17 6.18
C ASN A 78 8.23 -6.30 7.20
N PHE A 79 7.12 -6.91 7.64
CA PHE A 79 7.14 -8.05 8.57
C PHE A 79 7.80 -9.30 7.96
N LEU A 80 7.63 -9.54 6.67
CA LEU A 80 8.25 -10.69 5.98
C LEU A 80 9.73 -10.48 5.66
N GLN A 81 10.19 -9.22 5.62
CA GLN A 81 11.58 -8.85 5.36
C GLN A 81 12.43 -8.71 6.63
N SER A 82 11.83 -8.77 7.81
CA SER A 82 12.50 -8.66 9.12
C SER A 82 12.93 -10.01 9.68
#